data_AF-A0A3A8ZQE3-F1
#
_entry.id   AF-A0A3A8ZQE3-F1
#
_cell.length_a   1.000
_cell.length_b   1.000
_cell.length_c   1.000
_cell.angle_alpha   90.00
_cell.angle_beta   90.00
_cell.angle_gamma   90.00
#
_symmetry.space_group_name_H-M   'P 1'
#
loop_
_entity.id
_entity.type
_entity.pdbx_description
1 polymer ?
#
loop_
_entity_poly.entity_id
_entity_poly.type
_entity_poly.pdbx_seq_one_letter_code
_entity_poly.pdbx_strand_id
1 'polypeptide(L)'
;MAVHVKNMKELNKALQPVMVGMVDKMAERVEQTLNYFLQEYYDSYDPVYYRRLYDFLHSVIRTEAKVVGNKVVASVYIDTDSMNNYYEATGEQIARWANQGTHGGTIRGNNTPHVWDDTMRETVNNGELLKLAVDYLKSKGISVRT
;
A
#
# COMPACT_ATOMS: atom_id res chain seq x y z
N MET A 1 -20.20 12.09 27.24
CA MET A 1 -20.77 13.40 26.88
C MET A 1 -21.27 13.35 25.46
N ALA A 2 -22.47 13.83 25.18
CA ALA A 2 -22.95 13.98 23.81
C ALA A 2 -22.20 15.12 23.12
N VAL A 3 -21.70 14.89 21.90
CA VAL A 3 -21.06 15.92 21.08
C VAL A 3 -22.16 16.66 20.31
N HIS A 4 -22.36 17.94 20.61
CA HIS A 4 -23.26 18.79 19.83
C HIS A 4 -22.51 19.36 18.62
N VAL A 5 -22.99 19.02 17.43
CA VAL A 5 -22.42 19.45 16.14
C VAL A 5 -23.30 20.55 15.56
N LYS A 6 -22.75 21.75 15.35
CA LYS A 6 -23.48 22.94 14.89
C LYS A 6 -23.24 23.29 13.42
N ASN A 7 -22.22 22.73 12.80
CA ASN A 7 -21.83 23.00 11.41
C ASN A 7 -20.98 21.85 10.83
N MET A 8 -20.73 21.92 9.52
CA MET A 8 -19.94 20.89 8.81
C MET A 8 -18.50 20.78 9.30
N LYS A 9 -17.90 21.85 9.79
CA LYS A 9 -16.52 21.82 10.33
C LYS A 9 -16.47 21.00 11.61
N GLU A 10 -17.44 21.19 12.50
CA GLU A 10 -17.60 20.40 13.72
C GLU A 10 -17.94 18.95 13.40
N LEU A 11 -18.78 18.70 12.39
CA LEU A 11 -19.08 17.33 11.94
C LEU A 11 -17.83 16.61 11.46
N ASN A 12 -17.05 17.25 10.57
CA ASN A 12 -15.80 16.67 10.06
C ASN A 12 -14.83 16.35 11.21
N LYS A 13 -14.68 17.28 12.16
CA LYS A 13 -13.82 17.06 13.34
C LYS A 13 -14.32 15.91 14.22
N ALA A 14 -15.64 15.78 14.40
CA ALA A 14 -16.24 14.70 15.17
C ALA A 14 -16.04 13.32 14.51
N LEU A 15 -15.96 13.27 13.18
CA LEU A 15 -15.75 12.04 12.42
C LEU A 15 -14.27 11.62 12.33
N GLN A 16 -13.32 12.54 12.53
CA GLN A 16 -11.88 12.27 12.39
C GLN A 16 -11.39 11.02 13.16
N PRO A 17 -11.74 10.80 14.45
CA PRO A 17 -11.29 9.60 15.17
C PRO A 17 -11.77 8.29 14.52
N VAL A 18 -12.99 8.28 13.96
CA VAL A 18 -13.50 7.13 13.21
C VAL A 18 -12.73 6.98 11.90
N MET A 19 -12.51 8.08 11.17
CA MET A 19 -11.77 8.08 9.92
C MET A 19 -10.31 7.62 10.07
N VAL A 20 -9.66 7.86 11.22
CA VAL A 20 -8.30 7.34 11.51
C VAL A 20 -8.26 5.83 11.35
N GLY A 21 -9.11 5.10 12.07
CA GLY A 21 -9.14 3.64 11.95
C GLY A 21 -9.63 3.14 10.58
N MET A 22 -10.44 3.93 9.86
CA MET A 22 -10.85 3.60 8.49
C MET A 22 -9.66 3.64 7.53
N VAL A 23 -8.92 4.76 7.54
CA VAL A 23 -7.74 4.97 6.69
C VAL A 23 -6.64 3.97 7.04
N ASP A 24 -6.48 3.66 8.33
CA ASP A 24 -5.51 2.65 8.79
C ASP A 24 -5.78 1.27 8.19
N LYS A 25 -7.04 0.82 8.19
CA LYS A 25 -7.44 -0.44 7.55
C LYS A 25 -7.29 -0.43 6.04
N MET A 26 -7.56 0.71 5.39
CA MET A 26 -7.34 0.84 3.95
C MET A 26 -5.85 0.74 3.62
N ALA A 27 -4.98 1.39 4.40
CA ALA A 27 -3.54 1.31 4.24
C ALA A 27 -3.01 -0.11 4.52
N GLU A 28 -3.54 -0.78 5.54
CA GLU A 28 -3.25 -2.20 5.83
C GLU A 28 -3.54 -3.08 4.61
N ARG A 29 -4.69 -2.88 3.94
CA ARG A 29 -5.01 -3.64 2.72
C ARG A 29 -4.01 -3.40 1.60
N VAL A 30 -3.61 -2.15 1.37
CA VAL A 30 -2.62 -1.82 0.33
C VAL A 30 -1.27 -2.46 0.65
N GLU A 31 -0.82 -2.42 1.91
CA GLU A 31 0.41 -3.08 2.37
C GLU A 31 0.35 -4.60 2.16
N GLN A 32 -0.76 -5.24 2.54
CA GLN A 32 -0.95 -6.68 2.35
C GLN A 32 -0.86 -7.08 0.87
N THR A 33 -1.52 -6.32 -0.01
CA THR A 33 -1.48 -6.59 -1.45
C THR A 33 -0.10 -6.33 -2.06
N LEU A 34 0.59 -5.27 -1.61
CA LEU A 34 1.96 -4.99 -2.06
C LEU A 34 2.92 -6.12 -1.63
N ASN A 35 2.85 -6.56 -0.38
CA ASN A 35 3.65 -7.68 0.12
C ASN A 35 3.34 -8.98 -0.64
N TYR A 36 2.08 -9.23 -1.00
CA TYR A 36 1.70 -10.37 -1.84
C TYR A 36 2.43 -10.34 -3.19
N PHE A 37 2.36 -9.23 -3.93
CA PHE A 37 3.03 -9.12 -5.23
C PHE A 37 4.55 -9.09 -5.14
N LEU A 38 5.12 -8.57 -4.05
CA LEU A 38 6.56 -8.71 -3.80
C LEU A 38 6.96 -10.16 -3.60
N GLN A 39 6.20 -10.93 -2.81
CA GLN A 39 6.48 -12.35 -2.63
C GLN A 39 6.37 -13.11 -3.96
N GLU A 40 5.29 -12.90 -4.72
CA GLU A 40 5.12 -13.50 -6.06
C GLU A 40 6.25 -13.11 -7.02
N TYR A 41 6.73 -11.86 -6.97
CA TYR A 41 7.90 -11.44 -7.73
C TYR A 41 9.12 -12.31 -7.39
N TYR A 42 9.40 -12.51 -6.10
CA TYR A 42 10.50 -13.36 -5.65
C TYR A 42 10.33 -14.83 -6.03
N ASP A 43 9.11 -15.35 -5.97
CA ASP A 43 8.79 -16.76 -6.30
C ASP A 43 8.81 -17.03 -7.82
N SER A 44 8.63 -16.00 -8.65
CA SER A 44 8.61 -16.12 -10.13
C SER A 44 9.96 -16.43 -10.77
N TYR A 45 11.06 -16.44 -10.01
CA TYR A 45 12.40 -16.69 -10.52
C TYR A 45 13.32 -17.31 -9.46
N ASP A 46 14.18 -18.25 -9.85
CA ASP A 46 15.25 -18.78 -9.00
C ASP A 46 16.62 -18.42 -9.62
N PRO A 47 17.45 -17.60 -8.96
CA PRO A 47 18.65 -17.06 -9.58
C PRO A 47 19.79 -18.07 -9.54
N VAL A 48 20.39 -18.32 -10.71
CA VAL A 48 21.51 -19.27 -10.87
C VAL A 48 22.87 -18.59 -10.76
N TYR A 49 22.97 -17.32 -11.18
CA TYR A 49 24.26 -16.62 -11.35
C TYR A 49 24.63 -15.68 -10.21
N TYR A 50 23.71 -15.40 -9.29
CA TYR A 50 23.94 -14.46 -8.20
C TYR A 50 23.22 -14.90 -6.93
N ARG A 51 23.71 -14.40 -5.79
CA ARG A 51 23.04 -14.59 -4.51
C ARG A 51 21.86 -13.63 -4.40
N ARG A 52 20.65 -14.18 -4.22
CA ARG A 52 19.42 -13.40 -4.01
C ARG A 52 19.54 -12.50 -2.77
N LEU A 53 19.20 -11.23 -2.94
CA LEU A 53 19.05 -10.24 -1.87
C LEU A 53 17.57 -9.95 -1.64
N TYR A 54 17.21 -9.65 -0.40
CA TYR A 54 15.80 -9.53 0.03
C TYR A 54 15.42 -8.11 0.44
N ASP A 55 16.28 -7.11 0.22
CA ASP A 55 16.00 -5.71 0.56
C ASP A 55 14.69 -5.23 -0.06
N PHE A 56 14.40 -5.60 -1.31
CA PHE A 56 13.13 -5.26 -1.96
C PHE A 56 11.90 -5.93 -1.33
N LEU A 57 12.03 -7.18 -0.89
CA LEU A 57 10.95 -7.88 -0.18
C LEU A 57 10.65 -7.22 1.17
N HIS A 58 11.66 -6.59 1.79
CA HIS A 58 11.57 -5.99 3.12
C HIS A 58 11.49 -4.45 3.10
N SER A 59 11.30 -3.82 1.93
CA SER A 59 11.29 -2.37 1.80
C SER A 59 9.91 -1.73 1.89
N VAL A 60 8.84 -2.52 2.10
CA VAL A 60 7.50 -1.96 2.26
C VAL A 60 7.39 -1.23 3.59
N ILE A 61 7.02 0.05 3.53
CA ILE A 61 6.70 0.86 4.69
C ILE A 61 5.24 1.29 4.64
N ARG A 62 4.52 1.05 5.73
CA ARG A 62 3.23 1.67 6.04
C ARG A 62 3.38 2.64 7.20
N THR A 63 2.87 3.86 7.04
CA THR A 63 2.77 4.81 8.15
C THR A 63 1.43 4.66 8.86
N GLU A 64 1.39 4.83 10.18
CA GLU A 64 0.14 4.95 10.93
C GLU A 64 -0.75 6.08 10.38
N ALA A 65 -2.07 5.84 10.36
CA ALA A 65 -3.02 6.86 9.96
C ALA A 65 -3.06 8.02 10.96
N LYS A 66 -2.97 9.25 10.46
CA LYS A 66 -2.95 10.47 11.28
C LYS A 66 -3.78 11.59 10.70
N VAL A 67 -4.25 12.47 11.59
CA VAL A 67 -4.96 13.69 11.19
C VAL A 67 -3.95 14.73 10.70
N VAL A 68 -4.15 15.24 9.48
CA VAL A 68 -3.38 16.36 8.91
C VAL A 68 -4.37 17.42 8.43
N GLY A 69 -4.47 18.51 9.18
CA GLY A 69 -5.48 19.55 8.95
C GLY A 69 -6.90 19.00 9.06
N ASN A 70 -7.66 19.05 7.96
CA ASN A 70 -9.01 18.52 7.86
C ASN A 70 -9.08 17.12 7.24
N LYS A 71 -7.94 16.46 7.01
CA LYS A 71 -7.85 15.12 6.40
C LYS A 71 -7.31 14.10 7.40
N VAL A 72 -7.55 12.83 7.08
CA VAL A 72 -6.84 11.70 7.67
C VAL A 72 -6.01 11.08 6.56
N VAL A 73 -4.73 10.83 6.82
CA VAL A 73 -3.78 10.33 5.83
C VAL A 73 -2.94 9.20 6.42
N ALA A 74 -2.61 8.24 5.56
CA ALA A 74 -1.58 7.22 5.75
C ALA A 74 -0.85 7.06 4.41
N SER A 75 0.36 6.52 4.46
CA SER A 75 1.18 6.24 3.28
C SER A 75 1.62 4.78 3.30
N VAL A 76 1.58 4.14 2.13
CA VAL A 76 2.22 2.85 1.86
C VAL A 76 3.16 3.08 0.69
N TYR A 77 4.43 2.73 0.85
CA TYR A 77 5.46 2.96 -0.17
C TYR A 77 6.59 1.93 -0.06
N ILE A 78 7.42 1.90 -1.11
CA ILE A 78 8.66 1.12 -1.18
C ILE A 78 9.78 2.07 -0.78
N ASP A 79 10.49 1.78 0.31
CA ASP A 79 11.66 2.52 0.77
C ASP A 79 12.88 2.15 -0.08
N THR A 80 12.98 2.77 -1.25
CA THR A 80 14.07 2.53 -2.20
C THR A 80 15.43 2.98 -1.67
N ASP A 81 15.48 3.87 -0.67
CA ASP A 81 16.74 4.35 -0.08
C ASP A 81 17.35 3.29 0.84
N SER A 82 16.52 2.45 1.47
CA SER A 82 16.95 1.30 2.25
C SER A 82 17.53 0.14 1.42
N MET A 83 17.23 0.12 0.11
CA MET A 83 17.59 -0.94 -0.83
C MET A 83 19.00 -0.75 -1.41
N ASN A 84 20.02 -0.82 -0.55
CA ASN A 84 21.39 -0.37 -0.87
C ASN A 84 22.43 -1.49 -1.08
N ASN A 85 22.03 -2.77 -1.02
CA ASN A 85 22.98 -3.89 -1.17
C ASN A 85 23.13 -4.40 -2.61
N TYR A 86 22.51 -3.76 -3.61
CA TYR A 86 22.56 -4.20 -5.00
C TYR A 86 23.85 -3.76 -5.71
N TYR A 87 24.49 -4.69 -6.42
CA TYR A 87 25.67 -4.40 -7.24
C TYR A 87 25.25 -3.66 -8.52
N GLU A 88 25.80 -2.46 -8.74
CA GLU A 88 25.57 -1.62 -9.93
C GLU A 88 24.09 -1.22 -10.20
N ALA A 89 23.21 -1.33 -9.19
CA ALA A 89 21.83 -0.89 -9.29
C ALA A 89 21.38 -0.16 -8.03
N THR A 90 20.55 0.87 -8.20
CA THR A 90 19.88 1.59 -7.11
C THR A 90 18.55 0.92 -6.77
N GLY A 91 18.06 1.13 -5.54
CA GLY A 91 16.74 0.65 -5.14
C GLY A 91 15.61 1.11 -6.06
N GLU A 92 15.70 2.34 -6.57
CA GLU A 92 14.73 2.87 -7.54
C GLU A 92 14.76 2.09 -8.86
N GLN A 93 15.94 1.73 -9.38
CA GLN A 93 16.06 0.90 -10.57
C GLN A 93 15.46 -0.50 -10.34
N ILE A 94 15.73 -1.11 -9.18
CA ILE A 94 15.15 -2.41 -8.82
C ILE A 94 13.61 -2.33 -8.81
N ALA A 95 13.04 -1.33 -8.15
CA ALA A 95 11.59 -1.15 -8.10
C ALA A 95 10.97 -0.93 -9.49
N ARG A 96 11.63 -0.13 -10.36
CA ARG A 96 11.20 0.09 -11.74
C ARG A 96 11.24 -1.18 -12.58
N TRP A 97 12.31 -1.96 -12.48
CA TRP A 97 12.46 -3.23 -13.22
C TRP A 97 11.47 -4.29 -12.77
N ALA A 98 11.23 -4.38 -11.46
CA ALA A 98 10.20 -5.25 -10.91
C ALA A 98 8.82 -4.86 -11.43
N ASN A 99 8.52 -3.56 -11.52
CA ASN A 99 7.26 -3.10 -12.10
C ASN A 99 7.18 -3.30 -13.63
N GLN A 100 8.30 -3.59 -14.30
CA GLN A 100 8.32 -3.99 -15.72
C GLN A 100 8.21 -5.51 -15.90
N GLY A 101 8.06 -6.27 -14.81
CA GLY A 101 8.02 -7.74 -14.83
C GLY A 101 9.40 -8.36 -15.09
N THR A 102 10.49 -7.67 -14.72
CA THR A 102 11.86 -8.13 -14.98
C THR A 102 12.69 -8.28 -13.71
N HIS A 103 13.55 -9.30 -13.68
CA HIS A 103 14.59 -9.51 -12.68
C HIS A 103 15.92 -8.93 -13.17
N GLY A 104 16.50 -8.01 -12.40
CA GLY A 104 17.76 -7.34 -12.74
C GLY A 104 17.71 -6.51 -14.03
N GLY A 105 16.50 -6.14 -14.49
CA GLY A 105 16.29 -5.35 -15.72
C GLY A 105 16.46 -6.13 -17.03
N THR A 106 16.92 -7.39 -16.99
CA THR A 106 17.25 -8.16 -18.19
C THR A 106 16.47 -9.46 -18.32
N ILE A 107 16.04 -10.04 -17.20
CA ILE A 107 15.40 -11.36 -17.18
C ILE A 107 13.89 -11.15 -17.09
N ARG A 108 13.15 -11.50 -18.13
CA ARG A 108 11.69 -11.65 -18.01
C ARG A 108 11.42 -12.98 -17.31
N GLY A 109 10.90 -12.92 -16.08
CA GLY A 109 10.46 -14.14 -15.42
C GLY A 109 9.15 -14.65 -16.03
N ASN A 110 8.80 -15.90 -15.73
CA ASN A 110 7.56 -16.49 -16.21
C ASN A 110 6.43 -16.03 -15.27
N ASN A 111 5.45 -15.29 -15.80
CA ASN A 111 4.36 -14.70 -15.01
C ASN A 111 4.82 -13.80 -13.85
N THR A 112 5.96 -13.12 -13.99
CA THR A 112 6.42 -12.13 -12.98
C THR A 112 5.43 -10.96 -12.92
N PRO A 113 4.97 -10.57 -11.72
CA PRO A 113 4.03 -9.47 -11.57
C PRO A 113 4.66 -8.13 -11.92
N HIS A 114 3.82 -7.19 -12.32
CA HIS A 114 4.13 -5.76 -12.36
C HIS A 114 3.86 -5.19 -10.97
N VAL A 115 4.79 -5.41 -10.03
CA VAL A 115 4.56 -5.31 -8.56
C VAL A 115 3.71 -4.11 -8.13
N TRP A 116 4.03 -2.91 -8.60
CA TRP A 116 3.32 -1.69 -8.22
C TRP A 116 1.99 -1.54 -8.96
N ASP A 117 2.00 -1.72 -10.29
CA ASP A 117 0.81 -1.57 -11.12
C ASP A 117 -0.28 -2.59 -10.75
N ASP A 118 0.13 -3.83 -10.47
CA ASP A 118 -0.73 -4.91 -10.00
C ASP A 118 -1.30 -4.57 -8.62
N THR A 119 -0.48 -4.06 -7.70
CA THR A 119 -0.95 -3.57 -6.39
C THR A 119 -2.02 -2.49 -6.55
N MET A 120 -1.75 -1.48 -7.39
CA MET A 120 -2.67 -0.38 -7.64
C MET A 120 -3.97 -0.87 -8.28
N ARG A 121 -3.88 -1.81 -9.23
CA ARG A 121 -5.04 -2.42 -9.89
C ARG A 121 -5.91 -3.19 -8.89
N GLU A 122 -5.30 -4.03 -8.05
CA GLU A 122 -6.03 -4.90 -7.13
C GLU A 122 -6.51 -4.21 -5.84
N THR A 123 -6.19 -2.93 -5.64
CA THR A 123 -6.63 -2.17 -4.46
C THR A 123 -7.24 -0.81 -4.78
N VAL A 124 -6.45 0.12 -5.29
CA VAL A 124 -6.84 1.53 -5.44
C VAL A 124 -7.79 1.70 -6.63
N ASN A 125 -7.54 1.01 -7.74
CA ASN A 125 -8.18 1.27 -9.02
C ASN A 125 -9.44 0.41 -9.27
N ASN A 126 -9.73 -0.58 -8.42
CA ASN A 126 -10.87 -1.50 -8.59
C ASN A 126 -12.04 -1.23 -7.62
N GLY A 127 -11.93 -0.22 -6.76
CA GLY A 127 -12.97 0.13 -5.78
C GLY A 127 -12.93 -0.68 -4.47
N GLU A 128 -11.97 -1.59 -4.28
CA GLU A 128 -11.85 -2.38 -3.05
C GLU A 128 -11.69 -1.51 -1.81
N LEU A 129 -10.86 -0.46 -1.90
CA LEU A 129 -10.68 0.47 -0.77
C LEU A 129 -11.95 1.26 -0.44
N LEU A 130 -12.78 1.58 -1.43
CA LEU A 130 -14.07 2.24 -1.20
C LEU A 130 -15.04 1.30 -0.47
N LYS A 131 -15.10 0.04 -0.90
CA LYS A 131 -15.91 -0.99 -0.23
C LYS A 131 -15.48 -1.17 1.23
N LEU A 132 -14.18 -1.28 1.47
CA LEU A 132 -13.62 -1.36 2.83
C LEU A 132 -13.96 -0.13 3.68
N ALA A 133 -13.91 1.07 3.11
CA ALA A 133 -14.31 2.29 3.81
C ALA A 133 -15.80 2.26 4.21
N VAL A 134 -16.69 1.87 3.28
CA VAL A 134 -18.13 1.75 3.54
C VAL A 134 -18.41 0.72 4.63
N ASP A 135 -17.81 -0.46 4.54
CA ASP A 135 -18.00 -1.54 5.52
C ASP A 135 -17.48 -1.13 6.90
N TYR A 136 -16.34 -0.44 6.95
CA TYR A 136 -15.80 0.09 8.20
C TYR A 136 -16.75 1.11 8.83
N LEU A 137 -17.24 2.10 8.07
CA LEU A 137 -18.17 3.11 8.59
C LEU A 137 -19.46 2.49 9.11
N LYS A 138 -20.04 1.53 8.37
CA LYS A 138 -21.21 0.76 8.80
C LYS A 138 -20.94 0.00 10.11
N SER A 139 -19.75 -0.60 10.27
CA SER A 139 -19.36 -1.28 11.51
C SER A 139 -19.24 -0.35 12.72
N LYS A 140 -19.11 0.97 12.49
CA LYS A 140 -19.09 2.01 13.52
C LYS A 140 -20.45 2.67 13.73
N GLY A 141 -21.52 2.10 13.17
CA GLY A 141 -22.89 2.60 13.31
C GLY A 141 -23.22 3.79 12.42
N ILE A 142 -22.35 4.14 11.45
CA ILE A 142 -22.60 5.21 10.49
C ILE A 142 -23.35 4.61 9.30
N SER A 143 -24.58 5.08 9.08
CA SER A 143 -25.38 4.65 7.93
C SER A 143 -24.79 5.26 6.65
N VAL A 144 -24.27 4.42 5.76
CA VAL A 144 -23.81 4.79 4.43
C VAL A 144 -24.73 4.13 3.40
N ARG A 145 -25.38 4.95 2.57
CA ARG A 145 -26.23 4.49 1.47
C ARG A 145 -25.36 4.27 0.23
N THR A 146 -25.52 3.12 -0.39
CA THR A 146 -24.85 2.68 -1.62
C THR A 146 -25.84 2.64 -2.75
#